data_AF-A0AAU1ISI5-F1
#
_entry.id   AF-A0AAU1ISI5-F1
#
_cell.length_a   1.000
_cell.length_b   1.000
_cell.length_c   1.000
_cell.angle_alpha   90.00
_cell.angle_beta   90.00
_cell.angle_gamma   90.00
#
_symmetry.space_group_name_H-M   'P 1'
#
loop_
_entity.id
_entity.type
_entity.pdbx_description
1 polymer ?
#
loop_
_entity_poly.entity_id
_entity_poly.type
_entity_poly.pdbx_seq_one_letter_code
_entity_poly.pdbx_strand_id
1 'polypeptide(L)'
;MTRNFQSSGDPGLGGDFASEGEDLPLLLERLLGESQGRTQKDLAAEAGISYPTLNAWMNRTRGTSRIDPERLRAMVEVFRRWGVRTTPREFFAAVGRPVPGPSGDEREAQLLKLYRQLPESRQRALVKNAEAMLQLSRVN
;
A
#
# COMPACT_ATOMS: atom_id res chain seq x y z
N MET A 1 -41.84 -13.83 -14.55
CA MET A 1 -40.85 -14.81 -14.05
C MET A 1 -39.45 -14.22 -14.19
N THR A 2 -38.74 -14.23 -13.08
CA THR A 2 -37.41 -13.67 -12.76
C THR A 2 -36.25 -14.43 -13.39
N ARG A 3 -35.16 -13.73 -13.75
CA ARG A 3 -33.87 -13.88 -13.05
C ARG A 3 -32.82 -12.84 -13.46
N ASN A 4 -32.54 -11.92 -12.52
CA ASN A 4 -31.28 -11.19 -12.41
C ASN A 4 -30.16 -12.20 -12.13
N PHE A 5 -29.07 -12.15 -12.90
CA PHE A 5 -27.81 -12.74 -12.50
C PHE A 5 -27.04 -11.72 -11.67
N GLN A 6 -27.10 -11.88 -10.35
CA GLN A 6 -26.14 -11.29 -9.43
C GLN A 6 -24.79 -11.97 -9.67
N SER A 7 -23.81 -11.21 -10.16
CA SER A 7 -22.42 -11.68 -10.19
C SER A 7 -21.92 -11.71 -8.76
N SER A 8 -21.67 -12.92 -8.28
CA SER A 8 -21.18 -13.21 -6.95
C SER A 8 -19.76 -12.65 -6.79
N GLY A 9 -19.51 -12.01 -5.65
CA GLY A 9 -18.17 -11.60 -5.25
C GLY A 9 -17.27 -12.81 -5.08
N ASP A 10 -16.07 -12.70 -5.64
CA ASP A 10 -14.98 -13.64 -5.43
C ASP A 10 -14.25 -13.30 -4.11
N PRO A 11 -14.17 -14.21 -3.13
CA PRO A 11 -13.41 -14.01 -1.90
C PRO A 11 -12.03 -14.69 -1.97
N GLY A 12 -10.96 -13.90 -1.85
CA GLY A 12 -9.61 -14.38 -1.56
C GLY A 12 -8.56 -13.67 -2.43
N LEU A 13 -7.56 -12.97 -1.88
CA LEU A 13 -6.63 -13.43 -0.86
C LEU A 13 -5.99 -12.22 -0.13
N GLY A 14 -5.98 -12.24 1.21
CA GLY A 14 -4.98 -11.53 2.03
C GLY A 14 -5.36 -10.17 2.63
N GLY A 15 -6.62 -9.95 3.01
CA GLY A 15 -7.12 -8.65 3.43
C GLY A 15 -7.16 -8.34 4.93
N ASP A 16 -6.60 -9.15 5.83
CA ASP A 16 -6.99 -9.16 7.25
C ASP A 16 -6.20 -8.22 8.20
N PHE A 17 -5.46 -7.23 7.67
CA PHE A 17 -4.66 -6.31 8.51
C PHE A 17 -5.09 -4.85 8.48
N ALA A 18 -6.11 -4.49 7.72
CA ALA A 18 -6.71 -3.17 7.84
C ALA A 18 -7.86 -3.29 8.85
N SER A 19 -7.62 -3.02 10.13
CA SER A 19 -8.73 -2.77 11.05
C SER A 19 -9.47 -1.54 10.52
N GLU A 20 -10.64 -1.76 9.93
CA GLU A 20 -11.51 -0.69 9.44
C GLU A 20 -11.78 0.29 10.60
N GLY A 21 -11.18 1.48 10.54
CA GLY A 21 -11.37 2.54 11.54
C GLY A 21 -10.16 2.92 12.38
N GLU A 22 -8.98 2.30 12.21
CA GLU A 22 -7.75 2.73 12.89
C GLU A 22 -7.24 4.06 12.30
N ASP A 23 -7.07 5.10 13.14
CA ASP A 23 -6.47 6.37 12.74
C ASP A 23 -4.92 6.30 12.77
N LEU A 24 -4.25 7.21 12.06
CA LEU A 24 -2.78 7.18 11.93
C LEU A 24 -2.05 7.09 13.30
N PRO A 25 -2.45 7.82 14.36
CA PRO A 25 -1.87 7.66 15.69
C PRO A 25 -1.93 6.23 16.22
N LEU A 26 -3.11 5.59 16.20
CA LEU A 26 -3.28 4.22 16.70
C LEU A 26 -2.44 3.22 15.90
N LEU A 27 -2.42 3.37 14.58
CA LEU A 27 -1.58 2.57 13.68
C LEU A 27 -0.10 2.69 14.09
N LEU A 28 0.39 3.91 14.28
CA LEU A 28 1.79 4.15 14.64
C LEU A 28 2.13 3.63 16.04
N GLU A 29 1.23 3.78 17.02
CA GLU A 29 1.42 3.22 18.38
C GLU A 29 1.55 1.70 18.33
N ARG A 30 0.66 1.02 17.61
CA ARG A 30 0.71 -0.44 17.43
C ARG A 30 2.00 -0.88 16.76
N LEU A 31 2.35 -0.28 15.62
CA LEU A 31 3.55 -0.66 14.87
C LEU A 31 4.84 -0.39 15.66
N LEU A 32 4.91 0.70 16.43
CA LEU A 32 6.04 0.98 17.33
C LEU A 32 6.14 -0.06 18.46
N GLY A 33 5.00 -0.50 19.01
CA GLY A 33 4.95 -1.60 19.98
C GLY A 33 5.50 -2.92 19.43
N GLU A 34 5.33 -3.17 18.13
CA GLU A 34 5.87 -4.35 17.43
C GLU A 34 7.37 -4.22 17.09
N SER A 35 7.94 -3.02 17.11
CA SER A 35 9.27 -2.70 16.55
C SER A 35 10.46 -3.00 17.46
N GLN A 36 10.35 -3.89 18.46
CA GLN A 36 11.44 -4.33 19.34
C GLN A 36 12.37 -3.21 19.85
N GLY A 37 11.81 -2.23 20.59
CA GLY A 37 12.59 -1.17 21.25
C GLY A 37 12.97 0.02 20.36
N ARG A 38 12.50 0.06 19.10
CA ARG A 38 12.57 1.27 18.26
C ARG A 38 11.62 2.34 18.77
N THR A 39 12.03 3.59 18.62
CA THR A 39 11.30 4.74 19.14
C THR A 39 10.68 5.58 18.01
N GLN A 40 9.72 6.43 18.37
CA GLN A 40 9.20 7.46 17.48
C GLN A 40 10.31 8.38 16.93
N LYS A 41 11.37 8.62 17.70
CA LYS A 41 12.51 9.43 17.26
C LYS A 41 13.31 8.73 16.16
N ASP A 42 13.48 7.42 16.27
CA ASP A 42 14.13 6.61 15.23
C ASP A 42 13.30 6.63 13.95
N LEU A 43 11.97 6.49 14.07
CA LEU A 43 11.06 6.54 12.92
C LEU A 43 11.14 7.88 12.21
N ALA A 44 11.11 8.98 12.97
CA ALA A 44 11.25 10.32 12.43
C ALA A 44 12.57 10.48 11.64
N ALA A 45 13.69 10.09 12.26
CA ALA A 45 15.01 10.20 11.65
C ALA A 45 15.13 9.38 10.36
N GLU A 46 14.73 8.10 10.38
CA GLU A 46 14.86 7.20 9.23
C GLU A 46 13.86 7.47 8.10
N ALA A 47 12.68 8.00 8.43
CA ALA A 47 11.67 8.38 7.44
C ALA A 47 11.89 9.79 6.85
N GLY A 48 12.90 10.54 7.33
CA GLY A 48 13.15 11.92 6.90
C GLY A 48 12.05 12.90 7.33
N ILE A 49 11.36 12.61 8.44
CA ILE A 49 10.28 13.44 9.00
C ILE A 49 10.82 14.13 10.25
N SER A 50 10.56 15.43 10.43
CA SER A 50 10.99 16.10 11.66
C SER A 50 10.25 15.51 12.87
N TYR A 51 10.99 15.23 13.95
CA TYR A 51 10.40 14.68 15.18
C TYR A 51 9.19 15.48 15.70
N PRO A 52 9.21 16.83 15.73
CA PRO A 52 8.03 17.61 16.13
C PRO A 52 6.82 17.38 15.23
N THR A 53 7.02 17.16 13.93
CA THR A 53 5.92 16.88 12.99
C THR A 53 5.29 15.52 13.27
N LEU A 54 6.12 14.49 13.41
CA LEU A 54 5.62 13.14 13.74
C LEU A 54 4.94 13.13 15.11
N ASN A 55 5.52 13.83 16.09
CA ASN A 55 4.94 13.98 17.43
C ASN A 55 3.57 14.69 17.39
N ALA A 56 3.41 15.70 16.54
CA ALA A 56 2.14 16.38 16.40
C ALA A 56 1.06 15.49 15.78
N TRP A 57 1.44 14.59 14.86
CA TRP A 57 0.51 13.59 14.32
C TRP A 57 0.13 12.55 15.37
N MET A 58 1.10 11.96 16.06
CA MET A 58 0.87 10.99 17.16
C MET A 58 -0.08 11.56 18.22
N ASN A 59 0.11 12.82 18.62
CA ASN A 59 -0.73 13.46 19.64
C ASN A 59 -2.03 14.08 19.10
N ARG A 60 -2.37 13.85 17.82
CA ARG A 60 -3.56 14.43 17.16
C ARG A 60 -3.61 15.97 17.19
N THR A 61 -2.50 16.65 17.44
CA THR A 61 -2.43 18.13 17.49
C THR A 61 -2.26 18.76 16.12
N ARG A 62 -1.94 17.95 15.09
CA ARG A 62 -1.93 18.35 13.68
C ARG A 62 -2.72 17.35 12.84
N GLY A 63 -3.57 17.86 11.95
CA GLY A 63 -4.32 17.03 11.01
C GLY A 63 -3.42 16.19 10.09
N THR A 64 -3.83 14.95 9.85
CA THR A 64 -3.08 13.95 9.05
C THR A 64 -3.55 13.87 7.60
N SER A 65 -4.67 14.53 7.26
CA SER A 65 -5.27 14.49 5.94
C SER A 65 -4.42 15.10 4.82
N ARG A 66 -3.43 15.95 5.14
CA ARG A 66 -2.52 16.61 4.16
C ARG A 66 -1.10 16.06 4.19
N ILE A 67 -0.88 14.89 4.76
CA ILE A 67 0.44 14.25 4.72
C ILE A 67 0.79 13.89 3.28
N ASP A 68 2.02 14.21 2.89
CA ASP A 68 2.58 13.83 1.59
C ASP A 68 2.58 12.30 1.45
N PRO A 69 2.01 11.73 0.37
CA PRO A 69 2.06 10.30 0.07
C PRO A 69 3.44 9.66 0.23
N GLU A 70 4.52 10.37 -0.14
CA GLU A 70 5.88 9.84 -0.01
C GLU A 70 6.31 9.68 1.45
N ARG A 71 5.81 10.50 2.36
CA ARG A 71 6.07 10.34 3.80
C ARG A 71 5.37 9.10 4.37
N LEU A 72 4.16 8.79 3.88
CA LEU A 72 3.45 7.56 4.26
C LEU A 72 4.24 6.33 3.77
N ARG A 73 4.70 6.36 2.52
CA ARG A 73 5.56 5.30 1.95
C ARG A 73 6.87 5.16 2.72
N ALA A 74 7.52 6.26 3.05
CA ALA A 74 8.77 6.25 3.82
C ALA A 74 8.59 5.56 5.19
N MET A 75 7.51 5.87 5.93
CA MET A 75 7.24 5.20 7.21
C MET A 75 7.00 3.69 7.05
N VAL A 76 6.27 3.28 6.02
CA VAL A 76 6.06 1.85 5.71
C VAL A 76 7.40 1.14 5.48
N GLU A 77 8.28 1.73 4.69
CA GLU A 77 9.59 1.15 4.41
C GLU A 77 10.48 1.06 5.66
N VAL A 78 10.43 2.06 6.55
CA VAL A 78 11.12 2.00 7.85
C VAL A 78 10.61 0.83 8.69
N PHE A 79 9.30 0.69 8.87
CA PHE A 79 8.73 -0.42 9.65
C PHE A 79 9.07 -1.79 9.06
N ARG A 80 9.04 -1.92 7.72
CA ARG A 80 9.46 -3.14 7.03
C ARG A 80 10.93 -3.47 7.27
N ARG A 81 11.82 -2.47 7.24
CA ARG A 81 13.24 -2.66 7.60
C ARG A 81 13.43 -3.08 9.05
N TRP A 82 12.56 -2.64 9.95
CA TRP A 82 12.53 -3.09 11.34
C TRP A 82 11.88 -4.46 11.55
N GLY A 83 11.45 -5.12 10.47
CA GLY A 83 10.84 -6.45 10.51
C GLY A 83 9.35 -6.46 10.85
N VAL A 84 8.73 -5.27 10.95
CA VAL A 84 7.28 -5.14 11.21
C VAL A 84 6.52 -5.24 9.90
N ARG A 85 5.46 -6.06 9.88
CA ARG A 85 4.63 -6.26 8.70
C ARG A 85 3.59 -5.15 8.62
N THR A 86 3.70 -4.30 7.61
CA THR A 86 2.70 -3.27 7.30
C THR A 86 2.67 -2.96 5.80
N THR A 87 1.61 -2.28 5.37
CA THR A 87 1.35 -1.95 3.98
C THR A 87 1.08 -0.46 3.78
N PRO A 88 1.38 0.12 2.59
CA PRO A 88 0.94 1.47 2.27
C PRO A 88 -0.58 1.62 2.43
N ARG A 89 -1.34 0.57 2.08
CA ARG A 89 -2.80 0.54 2.23
C ARG A 89 -3.27 0.91 3.64
N GLU A 90 -2.65 0.35 4.67
CA GLU A 90 -2.95 0.66 6.08
C GLU A 90 -2.71 2.14 6.38
N PHE A 91 -1.56 2.69 5.98
CA PHE A 91 -1.22 4.10 6.21
C PHE A 91 -2.16 5.08 5.49
N PHE A 92 -2.51 4.79 4.22
CA PHE A 92 -3.43 5.64 3.46
C PHE A 92 -4.86 5.59 4.03
N ALA A 93 -5.32 4.40 4.43
CA ALA A 93 -6.61 4.23 5.09
C ALA A 93 -6.65 5.01 6.42
N ALA A 94 -5.57 4.94 7.21
CA ALA A 94 -5.46 5.58 8.52
C ALA A 94 -5.44 7.12 8.49
N VAL A 95 -5.18 7.73 7.33
CA VAL A 95 -5.30 9.18 7.12
C VAL A 95 -6.60 9.58 6.40
N GLY A 96 -7.55 8.64 6.27
CA GLY A 96 -8.86 8.88 5.65
C GLY A 96 -8.78 9.13 4.15
N ARG A 97 -7.74 8.65 3.47
CA ARG A 97 -7.58 8.81 2.02
C ARG A 97 -7.91 7.51 1.31
N PRO A 98 -8.61 7.56 0.16
CA PRO A 98 -8.68 6.39 -0.73
C PRO A 98 -7.25 6.02 -1.10
N VAL A 99 -6.94 4.73 -0.98
CA VAL A 99 -5.64 4.17 -1.30
C VAL A 99 -5.35 4.52 -2.76
N PRO A 100 -4.31 5.32 -3.07
CA PRO A 100 -3.93 5.55 -4.45
C PRO A 100 -3.68 4.18 -5.09
N GLY A 101 -4.17 3.97 -6.32
CA GLY A 101 -3.84 2.75 -7.07
C GLY A 101 -2.32 2.51 -7.06
N PRO A 102 -1.87 1.25 -7.18
CA PRO A 102 -0.46 0.92 -7.03
C PRO A 102 0.41 1.84 -7.90
N SER A 103 1.53 2.30 -7.34
CA SER A 103 2.50 3.14 -8.04
C SER A 103 2.96 2.48 -9.35
N GLY A 104 3.63 3.25 -10.22
CA GLY A 104 4.24 2.68 -11.44
C GLY A 104 5.08 1.44 -11.12
N ASP A 105 5.99 1.61 -10.17
CA ASP A 105 6.92 0.57 -9.71
C ASP A 105 6.20 -0.62 -9.06
N GLU A 106 5.15 -0.39 -8.26
CA GLU A 106 4.36 -1.48 -7.67
C GLU A 106 3.57 -2.25 -8.73
N ARG A 107 3.02 -1.57 -9.73
CA ARG A 107 2.33 -2.22 -10.86
C ARG A 107 3.30 -3.05 -11.68
N GLU A 108 4.49 -2.52 -11.94
CA GLU A 108 5.54 -3.23 -12.65
C GLU A 108 6.03 -4.46 -11.88
N ALA A 109 6.32 -4.29 -10.58
CA ALA A 109 6.74 -5.39 -9.71
C ALA A 109 5.68 -6.49 -9.63
N GLN A 110 4.40 -6.10 -9.53
CA GLN A 110 3.28 -7.04 -9.53
C GLN A 110 3.16 -7.79 -10.86
N LEU A 111 3.30 -7.09 -12.00
CA LEU A 111 3.29 -7.71 -13.33
C LEU A 111 4.43 -8.72 -13.49
N LEU A 112 5.65 -8.34 -13.10
CA LEU A 112 6.82 -9.21 -13.14
C LEU A 112 6.67 -10.44 -12.25
N LYS A 113 6.11 -10.27 -11.05
CA LYS A 113 5.81 -11.38 -10.13
C LYS A 113 4.85 -12.39 -10.76
N LEU A 114 3.78 -11.92 -11.40
CA LEU A 114 2.82 -12.78 -12.10
C LEU A 114 3.46 -13.48 -13.29
N TYR A 115 4.21 -12.74 -14.12
CA TYR A 115 4.89 -13.29 -15.30
C TYR A 115 5.83 -14.46 -14.94
N ARG A 116 6.64 -14.33 -13.89
CA ARG A 116 7.59 -15.37 -13.44
C ARG A 116 6.92 -16.66 -12.98
N GLN A 117 5.68 -16.60 -12.51
CA GLN A 117 4.93 -17.78 -12.04
C GLN A 117 4.20 -18.52 -13.17
N LEU A 118 4.08 -17.90 -14.35
CA LEU A 118 3.41 -18.50 -15.49
C LEU A 118 4.32 -19.50 -16.22
N PRO A 119 3.77 -20.61 -16.76
CA PRO A 119 4.46 -21.44 -17.74
C PRO A 119 4.86 -20.64 -18.98
N GLU A 120 5.94 -21.03 -19.66
CA GLU A 120 6.50 -20.30 -20.81
C GLU A 120 5.48 -20.04 -21.94
N SER A 121 4.57 -20.98 -22.20
CA SER A 121 3.49 -20.80 -23.18
C SER A 121 2.54 -19.65 -22.81
N ARG A 122 2.26 -19.47 -21.51
CA ARG A 122 1.41 -18.40 -20.98
C ARG A 122 2.16 -17.08 -20.89
N GLN A 123 3.46 -17.11 -20.61
CA GLN A 123 4.34 -15.93 -20.71
C GLN A 123 4.33 -15.35 -22.12
N ARG A 124 4.51 -16.18 -23.16
CA ARG A 124 4.43 -15.76 -24.57
C ARG A 124 3.07 -15.17 -24.93
N ALA A 125 1.99 -15.78 -24.46
CA ALA A 125 0.64 -15.26 -24.67
C ALA A 125 0.42 -13.88 -24.01
N LEU A 126 0.96 -13.68 -22.79
CA LEU A 126 0.89 -12.40 -22.10
C LEU A 126 1.61 -11.29 -22.88
N VAL A 127 2.82 -11.57 -23.38
CA VAL A 127 3.58 -10.62 -24.21
C VAL A 127 2.80 -10.25 -25.47
N LYS A 128 2.25 -11.22 -26.19
CA LYS A 128 1.46 -10.97 -27.40
C LYS A 128 0.24 -10.08 -27.13
N ASN A 129 -0.44 -10.30 -26.00
CA ASN A 129 -1.56 -9.45 -25.59
C ASN A 129 -1.09 -8.02 -25.26
N ALA A 130 0.05 -7.88 -24.58
CA ALA A 130 0.63 -6.58 -24.27
C ALA A 130 1.03 -5.81 -25.54
N GLU A 131 1.62 -6.49 -26.52
CA GLU A 131 1.94 -5.92 -27.84
C GLU A 131 0.68 -5.45 -28.58
N ALA A 132 -0.39 -6.24 -28.57
CA ALA A 132 -1.66 -5.86 -29.19
C ALA A 132 -2.28 -4.61 -28.51
N MET A 133 -2.26 -4.55 -27.18
CA MET A 133 -2.71 -3.37 -26.44
C MET A 133 -1.89 -2.12 -26.79
N LEU A 134 -0.56 -2.27 -26.93
CA LEU A 134 0.34 -1.18 -27.33
C LEU A 134 0.11 -0.71 -28.77
N GLN A 135 -0.25 -1.61 -29.68
CA GLN A 135 -0.60 -1.23 -31.05
C GLN A 135 -1.89 -0.41 -31.07
N LEU A 136 -2.93 -0.86 -30.36
CA LEU A 136 -4.21 -0.14 -30.28
C LEU A 136 -4.07 1.25 -29.64
N SER A 137 -3.18 1.42 -28.66
CA SER A 137 -2.95 2.72 -28.02
C SER A 137 -2.20 3.74 -28.88
N ARG A 138 -1.61 3.32 -30.01
CA ARG A 138 -0.87 4.19 -30.94
C ARG A 138 -1.72 4.66 -32.14
N VAL A 139 -2.91 4.09 -32.30
CA VAL A 139 -3.84 4.41 -33.40
C VAL A 139 -4.87 5.47 -32.98
N ASN A 140 -4.92 5.81 -31.68
CA ASN A 140 -5.57 6.99 -31.12
C ASN A 140 -4.55 8.08 -30.83
#